data_AF-A0A397FN17-F1
#
_entry.id   AF-A0A397FN17-F1
#
_cell.length_a   1.000
_cell.length_b   1.000
_cell.length_c   1.000
_cell.angle_alpha   90.00
_cell.angle_beta   90.00
_cell.angle_gamma   90.00
#
_symmetry.space_group_name_H-M   'P 1'
#
loop_
_entity.id
_entity.type
_entity.pdbx_description
1 polymer ?
#
loop_
_entity_poly.entity_id
_entity_poly.type
_entity_poly.pdbx_seq_one_letter_code
_entity_poly.pdbx_strand_id
1 'polypeptide(L)'
;MPRQLFKLISKEYSEKFQEWWWTYEVLFEFIFNKRTITYITITSYYQTKLGRKMITNELILELLVKLNGKILEAMEYDGNREPYEWEVFRQGKPYVLFFWFKDDTINHLWIRNCHWID
;
A
#
# COMPACT_ATOMS: atom_id res chain seq x y z
N MET A 1 8.10 15.07 0.05
CA MET A 1 8.87 14.52 -1.10
C MET A 1 9.04 13.01 -0.91
N PRO A 2 8.22 12.17 -1.56
CA PRO A 2 8.24 10.71 -1.37
C PRO A 2 9.53 10.06 -1.87
N ARG A 3 10.17 10.67 -2.87
CA ARG A 3 11.38 10.15 -3.53
C ARG A 3 12.61 10.02 -2.61
N GLN A 4 12.61 10.68 -1.45
CA GLN A 4 13.69 10.54 -0.47
C GLN A 4 13.41 9.45 0.57
N LEU A 5 12.16 9.03 0.73
CA LEU A 5 11.73 8.05 1.73
C LEU A 5 11.59 6.64 1.15
N PHE A 6 11.42 6.53 -0.17
CA PHE A 6 11.21 5.27 -0.86
C PHE A 6 12.06 5.20 -2.13
N LYS A 7 12.68 4.04 -2.36
CA LYS A 7 13.46 3.75 -3.57
C LYS A 7 12.82 2.61 -4.33
N LEU A 8 12.42 2.84 -5.58
CA LEU A 8 11.93 1.77 -6.45
C LEU A 8 13.08 0.78 -6.72
N ILE A 9 12.91 -0.49 -6.36
CA ILE A 9 13.91 -1.54 -6.55
C ILE A 9 13.49 -2.59 -7.59
N SER A 10 12.19 -2.74 -7.85
CA SER A 10 11.68 -3.62 -8.89
C SER A 10 10.37 -3.10 -9.49
N LYS A 11 10.20 -3.36 -10.79
CA LYS A 11 8.93 -3.20 -11.51
C LYS A 11 8.73 -4.44 -12.38
N GLU A 12 7.69 -5.20 -12.10
CA GLU A 12 7.43 -6.48 -12.78
C GLU A 12 5.95 -6.59 -13.17
N TYR A 13 5.70 -7.29 -14.29
CA TYR A 13 4.34 -7.64 -14.69
C TYR A 13 4.04 -9.06 -14.23
N SER A 14 2.91 -9.24 -13.55
CA SER A 14 2.48 -10.55 -13.11
C SER A 14 1.54 -11.18 -14.11
N GLU A 15 2.01 -12.19 -14.84
CA GLU A 15 1.17 -12.94 -15.80
C GLU A 15 0.00 -13.65 -15.11
N LYS A 16 0.18 -14.11 -13.87
CA LYS A 16 -0.89 -14.79 -13.12
C LYS A 16 -2.05 -13.84 -12.79
N PHE A 17 -1.74 -12.60 -12.44
CA PHE A 17 -2.73 -11.64 -11.96
C PHE A 17 -3.06 -10.55 -12.99
N GLN A 18 -2.37 -10.55 -14.13
CA GLN A 18 -2.50 -9.59 -15.23
C GLN A 18 -2.41 -8.13 -14.75
N GLU A 19 -1.37 -7.82 -13.97
CA GLU A 19 -1.16 -6.51 -13.36
C GLU A 19 0.32 -6.19 -13.12
N TRP A 20 0.66 -4.90 -13.04
CA TRP A 20 2.00 -4.43 -12.70
C TRP A 20 2.20 -4.34 -11.20
N TRP A 21 3.39 -4.70 -10.73
CA TRP A 21 3.85 -4.60 -9.36
C TRP A 21 5.07 -3.68 -9.30
N TRP A 22 5.05 -2.74 -8.36
CA TRP A 22 6.17 -1.86 -8.06
C TRP A 22 6.60 -2.07 -6.63
N THR A 23 7.82 -2.57 -6.44
CA THR A 23 8.38 -2.81 -5.10
C THR A 23 9.38 -1.72 -4.76
N TYR A 24 9.16 -1.10 -3.61
CA TYR A 24 9.94 -0.02 -3.05
C TYR A 24 10.64 -0.49 -1.78
N GLU A 25 11.92 -0.15 -1.67
CA GLU A 25 12.67 -0.18 -0.42
C GLU A 25 12.32 1.08 0.39
N VAL A 26 12.09 0.90 1.68
CA VAL A 26 11.80 1.98 2.63
C VAL A 26 13.12 2.49 3.24
N LEU A 27 13.38 3.80 3.11
CA LEU A 27 14.65 4.43 3.49
C LEU A 27 14.60 5.18 4.83
N PHE A 28 13.56 4.95 5.63
CA PHE A 28 13.36 5.58 6.94
C PHE A 28 12.74 4.58 7.93
N GLU A 29 12.70 4.93 9.21
CA GLU A 29 12.00 4.12 10.21
C GLU A 29 10.49 4.19 9.97
N PHE A 30 9.98 3.14 9.32
CA PHE A 30 8.56 2.92 9.13
C PHE A 30 8.11 1.73 9.98
N ILE A 31 7.28 2.00 10.98
CA ILE A 31 6.68 1.01 11.87
C ILE A 31 5.19 0.91 11.55
N PHE A 32 4.68 -0.31 11.44
CA PHE A 32 3.24 -0.58 11.35
C PHE A 32 2.91 -1.85 12.14
N ASN A 33 1.85 -1.83 12.94
CA ASN A 33 1.48 -2.96 13.82
C ASN A 33 2.66 -3.48 14.66
N LYS A 34 3.46 -2.54 15.20
CA LYS A 34 4.66 -2.80 16.02
C LYS A 34 5.78 -3.54 15.27
N ARG A 35 5.76 -3.55 13.94
CA ARG A 35 6.76 -4.19 13.08
C ARG A 35 7.43 -3.16 12.19
N THR A 36 8.74 -3.29 12.01
CA THR A 36 9.49 -2.47 11.06
C THR A 36 9.21 -2.94 9.64
N ILE A 37 8.80 -1.99 8.79
CA ILE A 37 8.50 -2.21 7.38
C ILE A 37 9.70 -1.76 6.56
N THR A 38 10.26 -2.69 5.79
CA THR A 38 11.43 -2.44 4.93
C THR A 38 11.06 -2.41 3.46
N TYR A 39 9.93 -3.03 3.08
CA TYR A 39 9.47 -3.09 1.70
C TYR A 39 7.99 -2.77 1.55
N ILE A 40 7.64 -2.18 0.41
CA ILE A 40 6.26 -1.91 0.01
C ILE A 40 6.11 -2.33 -1.44
N THR A 41 5.14 -3.19 -1.75
CA THR A 41 4.71 -3.43 -3.14
C THR A 41 3.37 -2.78 -3.38
N ILE A 42 3.28 -1.97 -4.43
CA ILE A 42 2.02 -1.42 -4.92
C ILE A 42 1.64 -2.18 -6.19
N THR A 43 0.38 -2.63 -6.28
CA THR A 43 -0.14 -3.28 -7.50
C THR A 43 -0.92 -2.30 -8.37
N SER A 44 -0.96 -2.49 -9.69
CA SER A 44 -1.81 -1.69 -10.59
C SER A 44 -3.29 -2.01 -10.49
N TYR A 45 -3.70 -2.91 -9.58
CA TYR A 45 -5.10 -3.31 -9.42
C TYR A 45 -6.02 -2.11 -9.18
N TYR A 46 -5.57 -1.09 -8.44
CA TYR A 46 -6.37 0.11 -8.20
C TYR A 46 -6.74 0.87 -9.49
N GLN A 47 -5.97 0.70 -10.58
CA GLN A 47 -6.21 1.35 -11.87
C GLN A 47 -7.28 0.64 -12.72
N THR A 48 -7.66 -0.59 -12.35
CA THR A 48 -8.62 -1.38 -13.11
C THR A 48 -10.06 -0.84 -13.03
N LYS A 49 -10.36 0.02 -12.05
CA LYS A 49 -11.69 0.60 -11.85
C LYS A 49 -11.77 2.03 -12.39
N LEU A 50 -12.86 2.32 -13.11
CA LEU A 50 -13.18 3.66 -13.62
C LEU A 50 -13.20 4.71 -12.50
N GLY A 51 -12.81 5.94 -12.83
CA GLY A 51 -12.70 7.05 -11.88
C GLY A 51 -11.32 7.20 -11.24
N ARG A 52 -10.53 6.13 -11.07
CA ARG A 52 -9.31 6.15 -10.23
C ARG A 52 -8.05 6.67 -10.92
N LYS A 53 -8.18 7.38 -12.05
CA LYS A 53 -7.08 7.85 -12.91
C LYS A 53 -6.10 8.80 -12.18
N MET A 54 -6.59 9.52 -11.17
CA MET A 54 -5.80 10.48 -10.40
C MET A 54 -4.97 9.84 -9.29
N ILE A 55 -5.15 8.53 -9.05
CA ILE A 55 -4.38 7.81 -8.03
C ILE A 55 -3.07 7.35 -8.65
N THR A 56 -1.96 7.74 -8.04
CA THR A 56 -0.62 7.36 -8.49
C THR A 56 0.12 6.63 -7.38
N ASN A 57 1.18 5.91 -7.73
CA ASN A 57 2.04 5.27 -6.72
C ASN A 57 2.63 6.30 -5.76
N GLU A 58 3.00 7.49 -6.25
CA GLU A 58 3.51 8.58 -5.42
C GLU A 58 2.47 9.04 -4.38
N LEU A 59 1.20 9.18 -4.78
CA LEU A 59 0.13 9.47 -3.84
C LEU A 59 0.01 8.37 -2.78
N ILE A 60 0.01 7.10 -3.20
CA ILE A 60 -0.10 5.97 -2.27
C ILE A 60 1.07 5.98 -1.27
N LEU A 61 2.30 6.18 -1.74
CA LEU A 61 3.49 6.28 -0.88
C LEU A 61 3.38 7.47 0.10
N GLU A 62 2.86 8.61 -0.34
CA GLU A 62 2.60 9.75 0.57
C GLU A 62 1.58 9.43 1.65
N LEU A 63 0.52 8.70 1.30
CA LEU A 63 -0.48 8.26 2.27
C LEU A 63 0.17 7.30 3.28
N LEU A 64 0.98 6.35 2.82
CA LEU A 64 1.65 5.37 3.68
C LEU A 64 2.62 6.00 4.69
N VAL A 65 3.22 7.16 4.40
CA VAL A 65 4.01 7.89 5.41
C VAL A 65 3.18 8.20 6.67
N LYS A 66 1.88 8.50 6.51
CA LYS A 66 0.97 8.77 7.63
C LYS A 66 0.52 7.50 8.37
N LEU A 67 0.78 6.31 7.79
CA LEU A 67 0.53 5.03 8.45
C LEU A 67 1.62 4.71 9.48
N ASN A 68 2.75 5.43 9.47
CA ASN A 68 3.85 5.19 10.40
C ASN A 68 3.41 5.28 11.87
N GLY A 69 3.76 4.26 12.66
CA GLY A 69 3.41 4.09 14.06
C GLY A 69 1.96 3.65 14.30
N LYS A 70 1.15 3.45 13.26
CA LYS A 70 -0.26 3.04 13.43
C LYS A 70 -0.38 1.57 13.83
N ILE A 71 -1.43 1.30 14.60
CA ILE A 71 -1.92 -0.03 14.91
C ILE A 71 -3.32 -0.15 14.33
N LEU A 72 -3.57 -1.17 13.52
CA LEU A 72 -4.87 -1.46 12.92
C LEU A 72 -5.22 -2.93 13.19
N GLU A 73 -6.50 -3.16 13.41
CA GLU A 73 -7.07 -4.51 13.42
C GLU A 73 -7.22 -5.00 11.98
N ALA A 74 -6.92 -6.29 11.77
CA ALA A 74 -7.16 -6.91 10.48
C ALA A 74 -8.68 -7.05 10.26
N MET A 75 -9.11 -6.92 9.01
CA MET A 75 -10.47 -7.19 8.62
C MET A 75 -10.75 -8.70 8.63
N GLU A 76 -12.02 -9.06 8.82
CA GLU A 76 -12.47 -10.41 8.53
C GLU A 76 -12.34 -10.70 7.03
N TYR A 77 -11.69 -11.83 6.69
CA TYR A 77 -11.47 -12.24 5.32
C TYR A 77 -11.41 -13.77 5.23
N ASP A 78 -12.16 -14.36 4.29
CA ASP A 78 -12.27 -15.82 4.11
C ASP A 78 -11.02 -16.47 3.49
N GLY A 79 -9.96 -15.70 3.22
CA GLY A 79 -8.71 -16.20 2.66
C GLY A 79 -7.57 -16.25 3.68
N ASN A 80 -6.43 -16.81 3.27
CA ASN A 80 -5.25 -16.98 4.14
C ASN A 80 -4.48 -15.67 4.45
N ARG A 81 -5.06 -14.51 4.13
CA ARG A 81 -4.41 -13.21 4.33
C ARG A 81 -5.11 -12.49 5.47
N GLU A 82 -4.34 -11.67 6.17
CA GLU A 82 -4.86 -10.71 7.14
C GLU A 82 -4.88 -9.32 6.50
N PRO A 83 -5.93 -8.96 5.73
CA PRO A 83 -6.02 -7.65 5.14
C PRO A 83 -6.32 -6.57 6.19
N TYR A 84 -5.77 -5.40 5.95
CA TYR A 84 -6.05 -4.16 6.66
C TYR A 84 -6.76 -3.20 5.71
N GLU A 85 -7.76 -2.53 6.26
CA GLU A 85 -8.40 -1.37 5.66
C GLU A 85 -7.98 -0.13 6.44
N TRP A 86 -7.62 0.92 5.72
CA TRP A 86 -7.20 2.16 6.36
C TRP A 86 -7.72 3.38 5.63
N GLU A 87 -8.53 4.16 6.36
CA GLU A 87 -9.01 5.46 5.93
C GLU A 87 -8.05 6.58 6.31
N VAL A 88 -7.76 7.45 5.34
CA VAL A 88 -6.82 8.57 5.53
C VAL A 88 -7.22 9.78 4.68
N PHE A 89 -7.14 10.96 5.26
CA PHE A 89 -7.41 12.21 4.55
C PHE A 89 -6.13 12.81 3.94
N ARG A 90 -6.24 13.31 2.71
CA ARG A 90 -5.23 14.17 2.07
C ARG A 90 -5.93 15.31 1.34
N GLN A 91 -5.57 16.54 1.67
CA GLN A 91 -6.14 17.76 1.06
C GLN A 91 -7.67 17.78 1.08
N GLY A 92 -8.27 17.40 2.23
CA GLY A 92 -9.73 17.37 2.40
C GLY A 92 -10.44 16.22 1.71
N LYS A 93 -9.72 15.31 1.03
CA LYS A 93 -10.29 14.13 0.39
C LYS A 93 -9.98 12.87 1.21
N PRO A 94 -10.99 12.06 1.56
CA PRO A 94 -10.77 10.76 2.20
C PRO A 94 -10.29 9.74 1.15
N TYR A 95 -9.37 8.88 1.57
CA TYR A 95 -8.89 7.74 0.80
C TYR A 95 -8.97 6.48 1.65
N VAL A 96 -9.28 5.34 1.02
CA VAL A 96 -9.19 4.02 1.63
C VAL A 96 -8.09 3.23 0.94
N LEU A 97 -7.19 2.66 1.74
CA LEU A 97 -6.20 1.69 1.30
C LEU A 97 -6.58 0.29 1.77
N PHE A 98 -6.37 -0.69 0.90
CA PHE A 98 -6.48 -2.12 1.23
C PHE A 98 -5.13 -2.78 1.01
N PHE A 99 -4.58 -3.36 2.06
CA PHE A 99 -3.24 -3.93 2.06
C PHE A 99 -3.09 -5.07 3.07
N TRP A 100 -2.02 -5.84 2.98
CA TRP A 100 -1.68 -6.91 3.93
C TRP A 100 -0.17 -7.08 3.98
N PHE A 101 0.34 -7.92 4.88
CA PHE A 101 1.74 -8.35 4.82
C PHE A 101 1.93 -9.36 3.68
N LYS A 102 2.90 -9.13 2.79
CA LYS A 102 3.20 -10.05 1.68
C LYS A 102 3.56 -11.44 2.26
N ASP A 103 3.00 -12.49 1.68
CA ASP A 103 3.12 -13.91 2.04
C ASP A 103 4.34 -14.25 2.94
N ASP A 104 4.06 -14.75 4.15
CA ASP A 104 5.01 -15.17 5.20
C ASP A 104 6.03 -14.10 5.68
N THR A 105 5.93 -12.86 5.18
CA THR A 105 6.77 -11.76 5.65
C THR A 105 6.09 -10.97 6.76
N ILE A 106 6.91 -10.27 7.54
CA ILE A 106 6.44 -9.41 8.63
C ILE A 106 6.88 -7.95 8.46
N ASN A 107 7.61 -7.67 7.37
CA ASN A 107 8.29 -6.40 7.08
C ASN A 107 7.99 -5.89 5.66
N HIS A 108 7.09 -6.54 4.92
CA HIS A 108 6.74 -6.16 3.55
C HIS A 108 5.24 -5.94 3.44
N LEU A 109 4.82 -4.69 3.19
CA LEU A 109 3.41 -4.39 2.92
C LEU A 109 3.07 -4.55 1.44
N TRP A 110 1.96 -5.24 1.17
CA TRP A 110 1.38 -5.43 -0.15
C TRP A 110 0.13 -4.56 -0.30
N ILE A 111 0.26 -3.47 -1.06
CA ILE A 111 -0.82 -2.52 -1.29
C ILE A 111 -1.60 -2.92 -2.55
N ARG A 112 -2.78 -3.48 -2.32
CA ARG A 112 -3.64 -3.96 -3.40
C ARG A 112 -4.47 -2.84 -3.99
N ASN A 113 -5.05 -2.00 -3.15
CA ASN A 113 -6.04 -1.03 -3.62
C ASN A 113 -5.90 0.32 -2.91
N CYS A 114 -6.29 1.37 -3.63
CA CYS A 114 -6.45 2.72 -3.11
C CYS A 114 -7.61 3.38 -3.87
N HIS A 115 -8.51 4.05 -3.16
CA HIS A 115 -9.59 4.84 -3.76
C HIS A 115 -10.05 5.96 -2.84
N TRP A 116 -10.71 6.97 -3.39
CA TRP A 116 -11.39 7.97 -2.57
C TRP A 116 -12.74 7.46 -2.09
N ILE A 117 -13.23 8.04 -0.99
CA ILE A 117 -14.62 7.90 -0.54
C ILE A 117 -15.34 9.21 -0.91
N ASP A 118 -16.59 9.11 -1.35
CA ASP A 118 -17.48 10.26 -1.53
C ASP A 118 -18.29 10.50 -0.26
#